data_AF-G3P1M2-F1
#
_entry.id   AF-G3P1M2-F1
#
_cell.length_a   1.000
_cell.length_b   1.000
_cell.length_c   1.000
_cell.angle_alpha   90.00
_cell.angle_beta   90.00
_cell.angle_gamma   90.00
#
_symmetry.space_group_name_H-M   'P 1'
#
loop_
_entity.id
_entity.type
_entity.pdbx_description
1 polymer ?
#
loop_
_entity_poly.entity_id
_entity_poly.type
_entity_poly.pdbx_seq_one_letter_code
_entity_poly.pdbx_strand_id
1 'polypeptide(L)'
;MAKTAIAYKEKMKEISVLSFICSCLYPETHKNIMGDFEDMDIKPINKRASGQAFEVILKPTSPVSDAAHCVTTPPKRDVSLEDIQKKLEAAEERRRSQEAQVLRALAEKRDHERDVLLKAMEENSAFSRMAEEKLQVKMEHIEENRQAYLAAIMERLQERVRTRGVVAAHLLL
;
A
#
# COMPACT_ATOMS: atom_id res chain seq x y z
N MET A 1 -44.24 -37.01 -61.43
CA MET A 1 -43.27 -36.51 -60.43
C MET A 1 -41.81 -36.84 -60.78
N ALA A 2 -41.45 -38.07 -61.18
CA ALA A 2 -40.06 -38.41 -61.49
C ALA A 2 -39.48 -37.67 -62.72
N LYS A 3 -40.26 -37.50 -63.79
CA LYS A 3 -39.80 -36.88 -65.05
C LYS A 3 -39.48 -35.38 -64.91
N THR A 4 -40.23 -34.66 -64.07
CA THR A 4 -40.00 -33.24 -63.77
C THR A 4 -38.78 -33.03 -62.88
N ALA A 5 -38.53 -33.94 -61.92
CA ALA A 5 -37.32 -33.89 -61.09
C ALA A 5 -36.03 -34.15 -61.90
N ILE A 6 -36.08 -35.07 -62.86
CA ILE A 6 -34.96 -35.36 -63.77
C ILE A 6 -34.68 -34.16 -64.68
N ALA A 7 -35.71 -33.57 -65.29
CA ALA A 7 -35.57 -32.39 -66.13
C ALA A 7 -35.06 -31.15 -65.36
N TYR A 8 -35.50 -30.97 -64.11
CA TYR A 8 -34.99 -29.91 -63.23
C TYR A 8 -33.51 -30.11 -62.87
N LYS A 9 -33.09 -31.36 -62.60
CA LYS A 9 -31.69 -31.70 -62.34
C LYS A 9 -30.80 -31.45 -63.56
N GLU A 10 -31.28 -31.75 -64.76
CA GLU A 10 -30.58 -31.44 -66.03
C GLU A 10 -30.46 -29.93 -66.25
N LYS A 11 -31.56 -29.18 -66.07
CA LYS A 11 -31.57 -27.71 -66.17
C LYS A 11 -30.65 -27.03 -65.15
N MET A 12 -30.55 -27.57 -63.93
CA MET A 12 -29.65 -27.08 -62.89
C MET A 12 -28.17 -27.31 -63.20
N LYS A 13 -27.82 -28.29 -64.05
CA LYS A 13 -26.43 -28.49 -64.53
C LYS A 13 -26.01 -27.46 -65.58
N GLU A 14 -26.96 -26.94 -66.37
CA GLU A 14 -26.71 -25.92 -67.41
C GLU A 14 -26.52 -24.52 -66.81
N ILE A 15 -27.03 -24.27 -65.60
CA ILE A 15 -26.99 -22.95 -64.96
C ILE A 15 -25.79 -22.89 -64.01
N SER A 16 -24.67 -22.35 -64.50
CA SER A 16 -23.65 -21.57 -63.76
C SER A 16 -22.93 -22.21 -62.54
N VAL A 17 -21.59 -22.34 -62.64
CA VAL A 17 -20.50 -22.62 -61.64
C VAL A 17 -20.70 -23.63 -60.50
N LEU A 18 -21.93 -23.91 -60.07
CA LEU A 18 -22.33 -24.94 -59.12
C LEU A 18 -21.94 -26.34 -59.58
N SER A 19 -21.84 -26.56 -60.90
CA SER A 19 -21.32 -27.79 -61.51
C SER A 19 -19.85 -28.08 -61.16
N PHE A 20 -19.07 -27.04 -60.80
CA PHE A 20 -17.67 -27.18 -60.43
C PHE A 20 -17.45 -27.42 -58.93
N ILE A 21 -18.43 -27.07 -58.09
CA ILE A 21 -18.27 -27.00 -56.63
C ILE A 21 -19.06 -28.12 -55.92
N CYS A 22 -20.15 -28.60 -56.51
CA CYS A 22 -21.02 -29.60 -55.88
C CYS A 22 -20.83 -31.01 -56.50
N SER A 23 -20.07 -31.85 -55.82
CA SER A 23 -19.83 -33.26 -56.18
C SER A 23 -21.10 -34.15 -56.16
N CYS A 24 -22.24 -33.63 -55.69
CA CYS A 24 -23.51 -34.34 -55.66
C CYS A 24 -24.24 -34.35 -57.03
N LEU A 25 -23.88 -33.43 -57.96
CA LEU A 25 -24.53 -33.32 -59.27
C LEU A 25 -23.83 -34.14 -60.38
N TYR A 26 -22.55 -34.47 -60.19
CA TYR A 26 -21.76 -35.38 -61.03
C TYR A 26 -20.95 -36.31 -60.11
N PRO A 27 -21.29 -37.61 -60.00
CA PRO A 27 -20.55 -38.58 -59.19
C PRO A 27 -19.24 -39.04 -59.83
N GLU A 28 -18.94 -38.60 -61.06
CA GLU A 28 -17.66 -38.84 -61.68
C GLU A 28 -16.60 -38.16 -60.83
N THR A 29 -15.83 -38.97 -60.13
CA THR A 29 -14.59 -38.56 -59.50
C THR A 29 -13.78 -37.84 -60.58
N HIS A 30 -13.65 -36.52 -60.49
CA HIS A 30 -12.56 -35.82 -61.14
C HIS A 30 -11.28 -36.35 -60.50
N LYS A 31 -10.84 -37.51 -60.99
CA LYS A 31 -9.50 -38.03 -60.78
C LYS A 31 -8.59 -36.93 -61.32
N ASN A 32 -7.80 -36.37 -60.42
CA ASN A 32 -6.80 -35.36 -60.69
C ASN A 32 -7.33 -34.05 -61.28
N ILE A 33 -7.79 -33.15 -60.39
CA ILE A 33 -7.30 -31.76 -60.45
C ILE A 33 -5.93 -31.74 -59.75
N MET A 34 -4.99 -32.51 -60.29
CA MET A 34 -3.57 -32.25 -60.16
C MET A 34 -3.18 -31.77 -61.54
N GLY A 35 -3.42 -30.48 -61.80
CA GLY A 35 -2.55 -29.81 -62.76
C GLY A 35 -1.15 -29.90 -62.16
N ASP A 36 -0.18 -30.34 -62.97
CA ASP A 36 1.24 -30.21 -62.65
C ASP A 36 1.54 -28.71 -62.43
N PHE A 37 1.35 -28.26 -61.19
CA PHE A 37 1.95 -27.05 -60.69
C PHE A 37 3.29 -27.51 -60.11
N GLU A 38 4.37 -27.39 -60.88
CA GLU A 38 5.73 -27.82 -60.51
C GLU A 38 6.28 -27.15 -59.22
N ASP A 39 5.49 -26.30 -58.55
CA ASP A 39 5.89 -25.45 -57.40
C ASP A 39 4.92 -25.59 -56.18
N MET A 40 4.17 -26.69 -56.05
CA MET A 40 3.28 -26.90 -54.89
C MET A 40 3.28 -28.34 -54.38
N ASP A 41 3.84 -28.54 -53.18
CA ASP A 41 3.84 -29.81 -52.46
C ASP A 41 2.78 -29.82 -51.35
N ILE A 42 2.00 -30.90 -51.24
CA ILE A 42 0.99 -31.07 -50.19
C ILE A 42 1.35 -32.27 -49.32
N LYS A 43 1.62 -32.03 -48.03
CA LYS A 43 1.92 -33.07 -47.04
C LYS A 43 0.72 -33.31 -46.12
N PRO A 44 0.07 -34.48 -46.17
CA PRO A 44 -1.05 -34.80 -45.28
C PRO A 44 -0.59 -34.81 -43.81
N ILE A 45 -1.33 -34.16 -42.92
CA ILE A 45 -1.02 -34.15 -41.47
C ILE A 45 -1.94 -35.12 -40.73
N ASN A 46 -3.25 -34.91 -40.82
CA ASN A 46 -4.21 -35.74 -40.08
C ASN A 46 -5.61 -35.71 -40.73
N LYS A 47 -6.32 -36.83 -40.69
CA LYS A 47 -7.73 -36.91 -41.08
C LYS A 47 -8.55 -37.44 -39.92
N ARG A 48 -9.58 -36.69 -39.53
CA ARG A 48 -10.53 -37.00 -38.45
C ARG A 48 -11.95 -36.95 -39.01
N ALA A 49 -12.91 -37.51 -38.27
CA ALA A 49 -14.33 -37.39 -38.62
C ALA A 49 -14.79 -35.92 -38.74
N SER A 50 -14.13 -35.01 -38.00
CA SER A 50 -14.40 -33.57 -38.04
C SER A 50 -13.74 -32.82 -39.21
N GLY A 51 -12.89 -33.47 -40.01
CA GLY A 51 -12.22 -32.82 -41.14
C GLY A 51 -10.82 -33.33 -41.44
N GLN A 52 -10.14 -32.68 -42.39
CA GLN A 52 -8.80 -33.07 -42.85
C GLN A 52 -7.85 -31.88 -42.74
N ALA A 53 -6.62 -32.16 -42.30
CA ALA A 53 -5.53 -31.20 -42.18
C ALA A 53 -4.34 -31.65 -43.02
N PHE A 54 -3.75 -30.71 -43.75
CA PHE A 54 -2.57 -30.91 -44.58
C PHE A 54 -1.75 -29.63 -44.59
N GLU A 55 -0.45 -29.79 -44.80
CA GLU A 55 0.52 -28.72 -45.00
C GLU A 55 0.67 -28.48 -46.50
N VAL A 56 0.66 -27.22 -46.92
CA VAL A 56 0.92 -26.84 -48.31
C VAL A 56 2.24 -26.08 -48.34
N ILE A 57 3.21 -26.61 -49.07
CA ILE A 57 4.55 -26.07 -49.23
C ILE A 57 4.66 -25.55 -50.66
N LEU A 58 4.65 -24.22 -50.80
CA LEU A 58 4.81 -23.56 -52.10
C LEU A 58 6.27 -23.41 -52.50
N LYS A 59 7.20 -23.40 -51.53
CA LYS A 59 8.64 -23.39 -51.75
C LYS A 59 9.32 -24.17 -50.63
N PRO A 60 10.27 -25.07 -50.93
CA PRO A 60 11.05 -25.73 -49.89
C PRO A 60 11.79 -24.68 -49.06
N THR A 61 11.82 -24.87 -47.74
CA THR A 61 12.46 -23.95 -46.82
C THR A 61 13.93 -23.78 -47.22
N SER A 62 14.34 -22.56 -47.55
CA SER A 62 15.74 -22.27 -47.87
C SER A 62 16.62 -22.66 -46.68
N PRO A 63 17.73 -23.40 -46.88
CA PRO A 63 18.59 -23.88 -45.80
C PRO A 63 19.32 -22.75 -45.02
N VAL A 64 19.06 -21.47 -45.33
CA VAL A 64 19.78 -20.32 -44.76
C VAL A 64 18.92 -19.49 -43.80
N SER A 65 17.62 -19.76 -43.68
CA SER A 65 16.75 -19.01 -42.76
C SER A 65 16.34 -19.86 -41.57
N ASP A 66 17.36 -20.25 -40.81
CA ASP A 66 17.20 -20.82 -39.48
C ASP A 66 16.71 -19.70 -38.55
N ALA A 67 15.43 -19.76 -38.14
CA ALA A 67 14.77 -19.12 -37.01
C ALA A 67 15.36 -17.83 -36.35
N ALA A 68 16.00 -16.93 -37.11
CA ALA A 68 16.78 -15.82 -36.54
C ALA A 68 15.93 -14.60 -36.10
N HIS A 69 14.62 -14.78 -35.92
CA HIS A 69 13.75 -13.76 -35.35
C HIS A 69 12.99 -14.30 -34.14
N CYS A 70 13.66 -15.09 -33.31
CA CYS A 70 13.30 -15.10 -31.90
C CYS A 70 13.87 -13.81 -31.29
N VAL A 71 13.01 -12.83 -31.00
CA VAL A 71 13.35 -11.77 -30.04
C VAL A 71 13.87 -12.50 -28.82
N THR A 72 15.17 -12.38 -28.57
CA THR A 72 15.88 -13.06 -27.49
C THR A 72 15.31 -12.57 -26.16
N THR A 73 14.22 -13.20 -25.74
CA THR A 73 13.91 -13.27 -24.32
C THR A 73 15.10 -14.00 -23.70
N PRO A 74 15.76 -13.42 -22.67
CA PRO A 74 16.80 -14.14 -21.97
C PRO A 74 16.27 -15.52 -21.60
N PRO A 75 17.07 -16.59 -21.72
CA PRO A 75 16.62 -17.92 -21.35
C PRO A 75 15.98 -17.83 -19.98
N LYS A 76 14.68 -18.16 -19.87
CA LYS A 76 14.01 -18.24 -18.59
C LYS A 76 14.80 -19.26 -17.79
N ARG A 77 15.61 -18.79 -16.83
CA ARG A 77 16.13 -19.70 -15.81
C ARG A 77 14.91 -20.25 -15.09
N ASP A 78 14.84 -21.56 -14.97
CA ASP A 78 13.78 -22.21 -14.21
C ASP A 78 13.85 -21.69 -12.77
N VAL A 79 12.87 -20.86 -12.40
CA VAL A 79 12.78 -20.30 -11.05
C VAL A 79 12.30 -21.44 -10.16
N SER A 80 13.11 -21.80 -9.17
CA SER A 80 12.77 -22.85 -8.21
C SER A 80 11.59 -22.41 -7.33
N LEU A 81 10.91 -23.37 -6.71
CA LEU A 81 9.85 -23.07 -5.73
C LEU A 81 10.42 -22.27 -4.55
N GLU A 82 11.65 -22.56 -4.09
CA GLU A 82 12.34 -21.80 -3.06
C GLU A 82 12.57 -20.34 -3.47
N ASP A 83 12.99 -20.07 -4.72
CA ASP A 83 13.21 -18.69 -5.20
C ASP A 83 11.92 -17.88 -5.24
N ILE A 84 10.78 -18.51 -5.57
CA ILE A 84 9.47 -17.87 -5.55
C ILE A 84 9.08 -17.54 -4.11
N GLN A 85 9.20 -18.50 -3.19
CA GLN A 85 8.88 -18.31 -1.78
C GLN A 85 9.72 -17.18 -1.17
N LYS A 86 11.02 -17.17 -1.42
CA LYS A 86 11.93 -16.13 -0.93
C LYS A 86 11.54 -14.73 -1.43
N LYS A 87 11.10 -14.61 -2.68
CA LYS A 87 10.61 -13.33 -3.22
C LYS A 87 9.30 -12.87 -2.57
N LEU A 88 8.39 -13.80 -2.29
CA LEU A 88 7.14 -13.51 -1.59
C LEU A 88 7.40 -13.08 -0.14
N GLU A 89 8.27 -13.78 0.57
CA GLU A 89 8.68 -13.45 1.94
C GLU A 89 9.35 -12.07 2.00
N ALA A 90 10.30 -11.79 1.10
CA ALA A 90 10.92 -10.47 1.04
C ALA A 90 9.93 -9.33 0.74
N ALA A 91 8.86 -9.61 -0.04
CA ALA A 91 7.80 -8.64 -0.26
C ALA A 91 6.92 -8.44 0.98
N GLU A 92 6.67 -9.51 1.74
CA GLU A 92 5.96 -9.43 3.00
C GLU A 92 6.75 -8.69 4.08
N GLU A 93 8.05 -8.95 4.20
CA GLU A 93 8.93 -8.25 5.12
C GLU A 93 8.95 -6.75 4.84
N ARG A 94 8.99 -6.33 3.56
CA ARG A 94 8.87 -4.92 3.18
C ARG A 94 7.54 -4.30 3.61
N ARG A 95 6.42 -5.01 3.46
CA ARG A 95 5.10 -4.54 3.96
C ARG A 95 5.12 -4.39 5.48
N ARG A 96 5.54 -5.44 6.20
CA ARG A 96 5.62 -5.42 7.67
C ARG A 96 6.54 -4.32 8.17
N SER A 97 7.67 -4.08 7.52
CA SER A 97 8.59 -3.00 7.88
C SER A 97 7.96 -1.62 7.71
N GLN A 98 7.21 -1.39 6.62
CA GLN A 98 6.50 -0.13 6.41
C GLN A 98 5.40 0.07 7.45
N GLU A 99 4.60 -0.97 7.71
CA GLU A 99 3.57 -0.94 8.76
C GLU A 99 4.18 -0.66 10.14
N ALA A 100 5.27 -1.34 10.49
CA ALA A 100 5.98 -1.11 11.75
C ALA A 100 6.51 0.32 11.87
N GLN A 101 7.01 0.91 10.78
CA GLN A 101 7.45 2.31 10.78
C GLN A 101 6.29 3.28 11.03
N VAL A 102 5.14 3.05 10.38
CA VAL A 102 3.93 3.85 10.60
C VAL A 102 3.45 3.71 12.05
N LEU A 103 3.40 2.49 12.58
CA LEU A 103 3.01 2.24 13.97
C LEU A 103 3.94 2.91 14.97
N ARG A 104 5.26 2.88 14.73
CA ARG A 104 6.24 3.61 15.57
C ARG A 104 5.98 5.11 15.57
N ALA A 105 5.80 5.73 14.41
CA ALA A 105 5.51 7.17 14.32
C ALA A 105 4.19 7.55 15.02
N LEU A 106 3.17 6.68 14.94
CA LEU A 106 1.91 6.87 15.67
C LEU A 106 2.09 6.74 17.18
N ALA A 107 2.89 5.78 17.65
CA ALA A 107 3.22 5.62 19.06
C ALA A 107 4.00 6.83 19.60
N GLU A 108 5.03 7.28 18.89
CA GLU A 108 5.80 8.49 19.23
C GLU A 108 4.89 9.73 19.35
N LYS A 109 3.93 9.89 18.42
CA LYS A 109 2.94 10.97 18.50
C LYS A 109 2.06 10.85 19.74
N ARG A 110 1.59 9.65 20.07
CA ARG A 110 0.77 9.41 21.28
C ARG A 110 1.54 9.70 22.55
N ASP A 111 2.81 9.34 22.59
CA ASP A 111 3.70 9.59 23.72
C ASP A 111 3.91 11.09 23.90
N HIS A 112 4.18 11.81 22.82
CA HIS A 112 4.29 13.26 22.84
C HIS A 112 3.00 13.96 23.32
N GLU A 113 1.83 13.50 22.88
CA GLU A 113 0.55 14.03 23.36
C GLU A 113 0.40 13.85 24.89
N ARG A 114 0.82 12.71 25.45
CA ARG A 114 0.82 12.47 26.90
C ARG A 114 1.78 13.39 27.63
N ASP A 115 3.00 13.54 27.10
CA ASP A 115 4.03 14.41 27.70
C ASP A 115 3.58 15.87 27.75
N VAL A 116 2.95 16.36 26.69
CA VAL A 116 2.40 17.73 26.64
C VAL A 116 1.33 17.93 27.70
N LEU A 117 0.40 16.98 27.86
CA LEU A 117 -0.64 17.05 28.88
C LEU A 117 -0.08 17.03 30.30
N LEU A 118 0.86 16.11 30.55
CA LEU A 118 1.53 15.98 31.84
C LEU A 118 2.30 17.25 32.19
N LYS A 119 3.06 17.81 31.25
CA LYS A 119 3.79 19.06 31.42
C LYS A 119 2.86 20.24 31.71
N ALA A 120 1.74 20.35 31.01
CA ALA A 120 0.75 21.40 31.27
C ALA A 120 0.17 21.30 32.70
N MET A 121 -0.09 20.08 33.17
CA MET A 121 -0.54 19.84 34.55
C MET A 121 0.54 20.19 35.58
N GLU A 122 1.79 19.80 35.33
CA GLU A 122 2.94 20.08 36.20
C GLU A 122 3.20 21.59 36.31
N GLU A 123 3.21 22.31 35.19
CA GLU A 123 3.40 23.76 35.16
C GLU A 123 2.27 24.48 35.91
N ASN A 124 1.03 24.05 35.73
CA ASN A 124 -0.11 24.60 36.47
C ASN A 124 0.02 24.34 37.98
N SER A 125 0.37 23.12 38.38
CA SER A 125 0.61 22.78 39.79
C SER A 125 1.78 23.58 40.37
N ALA A 126 2.87 23.74 39.62
CA ALA A 126 4.04 24.51 40.04
C ALA A 126 3.69 26.00 40.24
N PHE A 127 2.88 26.58 39.36
CA PHE A 127 2.41 27.94 39.51
C PHE A 127 1.58 28.12 40.79
N SER A 128 0.64 27.21 41.06
CA SER A 128 -0.14 27.23 42.31
C SER A 128 0.76 27.15 43.54
N ARG A 129 1.71 26.21 43.59
CA ARG A 129 2.64 26.08 44.73
C ARG A 129 3.46 27.35 44.95
N MET A 130 4.05 27.90 43.89
CA MET A 130 4.84 29.13 44.00
C MET A 130 3.99 30.33 44.48
N ALA A 131 2.74 30.42 44.03
CA ALA A 131 1.83 31.47 44.47
C ALA A 131 1.47 31.31 45.96
N GLU A 132 1.21 30.08 46.41
CA GLU A 132 0.92 29.74 47.80
C GLU A 132 2.12 30.04 48.71
N GLU A 133 3.32 29.54 48.36
CA GLU A 133 4.56 29.80 49.10
C GLU A 133 4.84 31.31 49.24
N LYS A 134 4.67 32.06 48.14
CA LYS A 134 4.87 33.51 48.15
C LYS A 134 3.85 34.23 49.02
N LEU A 135 2.60 33.77 49.04
CA LEU A 135 1.57 34.32 49.92
C LEU A 135 1.91 34.04 51.38
N GLN A 136 2.29 32.80 51.69
CA GLN A 136 2.66 32.39 53.05
C GLN A 136 3.81 33.24 53.59
N VAL A 137 4.90 33.38 52.84
CA VAL A 137 6.05 34.23 53.24
C VAL A 137 5.62 35.67 53.49
N LYS A 138 4.72 36.22 52.67
CA LYS A 138 4.21 37.59 52.89
C LYS A 138 3.37 37.69 54.16
N MET A 139 2.54 36.70 54.45
CA MET A 139 1.72 36.67 55.66
C MET A 139 2.60 36.56 56.91
N GLU A 140 3.61 35.69 56.89
CA GLU A 140 4.60 35.55 57.97
C GLU A 140 5.35 36.87 58.20
N HIS A 141 5.81 37.52 57.14
CA HIS A 141 6.50 38.81 57.27
C HIS A 141 5.59 39.93 57.83
N ILE A 142 4.32 39.97 57.44
CA ILE A 142 3.34 40.93 57.98
C ILE A 142 3.11 40.67 59.48
N GLU A 143 2.97 39.40 59.85
CA GLU A 143 2.80 38.94 61.23
C GLU A 143 4.01 39.36 62.09
N GLU A 144 5.23 39.04 61.65
CA GLU A 144 6.48 39.41 62.33
C GLU A 144 6.61 40.93 62.49
N ASN A 145 6.35 41.70 61.43
CA ASN A 145 6.41 43.16 61.49
C ASN A 145 5.41 43.74 62.49
N ARG A 146 4.19 43.19 62.52
CA ARG A 146 3.15 43.60 63.46
C ARG A 146 3.56 43.26 64.90
N GLN A 147 4.10 42.08 65.13
CA GLN A 147 4.58 41.65 66.44
C GLN A 147 5.75 42.52 66.92
N ALA A 148 6.74 42.78 66.06
CA ALA A 148 7.86 43.65 66.38
C ALA A 148 7.41 45.09 66.71
N TYR A 149 6.46 45.63 65.95
CA TYR A 149 5.88 46.94 66.22
C TYR A 149 5.19 47.01 67.60
N LEU A 150 4.35 46.02 67.91
CA LEU A 150 3.67 45.93 69.21
C LEU A 150 4.67 45.75 70.35
N ALA A 151 5.67 44.89 70.19
CA ALA A 151 6.72 44.66 71.17
C ALA A 151 7.51 45.96 71.47
N ALA A 152 7.88 46.71 70.44
CA ALA A 152 8.57 47.99 70.59
C ALA A 152 7.72 49.04 71.35
N ILE A 153 6.40 49.07 71.12
CA ILE A 153 5.49 49.93 71.91
C ILE A 153 5.46 49.48 73.37
N MET A 154 5.30 48.18 73.62
CA MET A 154 5.23 47.63 74.98
C MET A 154 6.51 47.92 75.76
N GLU A 155 7.68 47.73 75.14
CA GLU A 155 8.98 48.01 75.76
C GLU A 155 9.13 49.49 76.13
N ARG A 156 8.78 50.41 75.22
CA ARG A 156 8.79 51.86 75.51
C ARG A 156 7.87 52.25 76.67
N LEU A 157 6.73 51.58 76.81
CA LEU A 157 5.82 51.81 77.93
C LEU A 157 6.38 51.25 79.25
N GLN A 158 6.95 50.05 79.23
CA GLN A 158 7.60 49.46 80.39
C GLN A 158 8.79 50.29 80.87
N GLU A 159 9.61 50.81 79.96
CA GLU A 159 10.72 51.73 80.26
C GLU A 159 10.23 53.01 80.98
N ARG A 160 9.12 53.59 80.52
CA ARG A 160 8.50 54.77 81.17
C ARG A 160 7.98 54.47 82.58
N VAL A 161 7.43 53.28 82.81
CA VAL A 161 7.00 52.85 84.15
C VAL A 161 8.20 52.62 85.06
N ARG A 162 9.24 51.93 84.58
CA ARG A 162 10.49 51.68 85.31
C ARG A 162 11.16 52.99 85.73
N THR A 163 11.36 53.90 84.80
CA THR A 163 11.95 55.22 85.07
C THR A 163 11.16 56.01 86.11
N ARG A 164 9.82 56.05 86.00
CA ARG A 164 8.97 56.69 87.03
C ARG A 164 9.11 56.04 88.41
N GLY A 165 9.18 54.70 88.48
CA GLY A 165 9.37 53.97 89.72
C GLY A 165 10.71 54.28 90.38
N VAL A 166 11.79 54.34 89.61
CA VAL A 166 13.13 54.72 90.09
C VAL A 166 13.13 56.16 90.62
N VAL A 167 12.52 57.10 89.89
CA VAL A 167 12.40 58.50 90.33
C VAL A 167 11.63 58.59 91.64
N ALA A 168 10.48 57.91 91.77
CA ALA A 168 9.69 57.90 92.99
C ALA A 168 10.45 57.31 94.19
N ALA A 169 11.23 56.24 93.97
CA ALA A 169 12.07 55.66 95.02
C ALA A 169 13.18 56.62 95.48
N HIS A 170 13.79 57.37 94.55
CA HIS A 170 14.82 58.37 94.89
C HIS A 170 14.26 59.56 95.67
N LEU A 171 13.02 59.96 95.41
CA LEU A 171 12.34 61.05 96.14
C LEU A 171 11.89 60.66 97.57
N LEU A 172 11.88 59.36 97.89
CA LEU A 172 11.47 58.83 99.20
C LEU A 172 12.65 58.53 100.14
N LEU A 173 13.89 58.68 99.65
CA LEU A 173 15.16 58.58 100.41
C LEU A 173 15.67 59.97 100.77
#